data_AF-A0A5K7ZGT2-F1
#
_entry.id   AF-A0A5K7ZGT2-F1
#
_cell.length_a   1.000
_cell.length_b   1.000
_cell.length_c   1.000
_cell.angle_alpha   90.00
_cell.angle_beta   90.00
_cell.angle_gamma   90.00
#
_symmetry.space_group_name_H-M   'P 1'
#
loop_
_entity.id
_entity.type
_entity.pdbx_description
1 polymer ?
#
loop_
_entity_poly.entity_id
_entity_poly.type
_entity_poly.pdbx_seq_one_letter_code
_entity_poly.pdbx_strand_id
1 'polypeptide(L)'
;MDVKILFFDDIFSDLFRKVHDENELVWDDNWVASLEKALVDPNNRLGVTFTLIKTGEIEAWKKIVEKEQPDIVIMDYYWPEHALKKYGDRKKGGEISLETLSQMRKAFPNLPMISYTIKPDQQTMEAAYNNGVTLFMEKVAMAVPEVHNTLKYLIIYMMRSK
;
A
#
# COMPACT_ATOMS: atom_id res chain seq x y z
N MET A 1 3.86 8.05 20.25
CA MET A 1 4.42 8.25 18.89
C MET A 1 3.27 8.16 17.94
N ASP A 2 3.07 9.14 17.07
CA ASP A 2 1.98 9.12 16.09
C ASP A 2 2.58 8.84 14.71
N VAL A 3 1.98 7.91 13.98
CA VAL A 3 2.46 7.47 12.66
C VAL A 3 1.33 7.59 11.66
N LYS A 4 1.51 8.45 10.66
CA LYS A 4 0.59 8.62 9.54
C LYS A 4 1.01 7.74 8.37
N ILE A 5 0.12 6.83 8.00
CA ILE A 5 0.29 5.88 6.89
C ILE A 5 -0.55 6.38 5.72
N LEU A 6 0.08 6.55 4.56
CA LEU A 6 -0.63 6.73 3.29
C LEU A 6 -0.62 5.41 2.52
N PHE A 7 -1.80 4.86 2.29
CA PHE A 7 -1.99 3.56 1.68
C PHE A 7 -2.64 3.69 0.29
N PHE A 8 -1.84 3.39 -0.73
CA PHE A 8 -2.24 3.29 -2.12
C PHE A 8 -2.63 1.85 -2.48
N ASP A 9 -3.85 1.66 -2.98
CA ASP A 9 -4.31 0.39 -3.54
C ASP A 9 -5.39 0.67 -4.60
N ASP A 10 -5.41 -0.12 -5.67
CA ASP A 10 -6.39 0.04 -6.76
C ASP A 10 -7.81 -0.21 -6.23
N ILE A 11 -7.98 -1.04 -5.19
CA ILE A 11 -9.28 -1.28 -4.55
C ILE A 11 -9.91 -0.01 -3.96
N PHE A 12 -9.15 1.06 -3.75
CA PHE A 12 -9.68 2.35 -3.28
C PHE A 12 -10.04 3.29 -4.43
N SER A 13 -9.81 2.89 -5.68
CA SER A 13 -10.03 3.74 -6.85
C SER A 13 -11.47 3.65 -7.34
N ASP A 14 -12.02 4.79 -7.74
CA ASP A 14 -13.31 4.84 -8.43
C ASP A 14 -13.31 4.00 -9.72
N LEU A 15 -12.15 3.88 -10.36
CA LEU A 15 -11.99 3.09 -11.58
C LEU A 15 -12.24 1.61 -11.29
N PHE A 16 -11.62 1.08 -10.24
CA PHE A 16 -11.81 -0.30 -9.81
C PHE A 16 -13.25 -0.54 -9.36
N ARG A 17 -13.80 0.35 -8.53
CA ARG A 17 -15.16 0.20 -7.97
C ARG A 17 -16.28 0.30 -9.01
N LYS A 18 -16.03 0.88 -10.19
CA LYS A 18 -17.00 0.92 -11.30
C LYS A 18 -16.96 -0.31 -12.19
N VAL A 19 -15.90 -1.10 -12.13
CA VAL A 19 -15.65 -2.24 -13.01
C VAL A 19 -16.08 -3.56 -12.38
N HIS A 20 -15.97 -3.66 -11.05
CA HIS A 20 -16.25 -4.88 -10.29
C HIS A 20 -17.56 -4.74 -9.51
N ASP A 21 -18.37 -5.79 -9.49
CA ASP A 21 -19.64 -5.80 -8.77
C ASP A 21 -19.41 -5.89 -7.26
N GLU A 22 -20.32 -5.33 -6.45
CA GLU A 22 -20.22 -5.33 -4.98
C GLU A 22 -20.00 -6.73 -4.38
N ASN A 23 -20.60 -7.76 -4.97
CA ASN A 23 -20.45 -9.15 -4.53
C ASN A 23 -19.02 -9.71 -4.76
N GLU A 24 -18.32 -9.21 -5.78
CA GLU A 24 -16.93 -9.60 -6.06
C GLU A 24 -15.96 -8.93 -5.07
N LEU A 25 -16.35 -7.76 -4.55
CA LEU A 25 -15.55 -6.91 -3.67
C LEU A 25 -15.62 -7.29 -2.18
N VAL A 26 -16.55 -8.18 -1.80
CA VAL A 26 -16.76 -8.59 -0.40
C VAL A 26 -15.46 -9.08 0.24
N TRP A 27 -14.63 -9.81 -0.50
CA TRP A 27 -13.36 -10.30 0.03
C TRP A 27 -12.36 -9.15 0.25
N ASP A 28 -12.19 -8.27 -0.73
CA ASP A 28 -11.29 -7.11 -0.64
C ASP A 28 -11.68 -6.17 0.50
N ASP A 29 -12.98 -5.90 0.65
CA ASP A 29 -13.49 -5.02 1.70
C ASP A 29 -13.28 -5.61 3.10
N ASN A 30 -13.51 -6.92 3.27
CA ASN A 30 -13.22 -7.60 4.53
C ASN A 30 -11.72 -7.64 4.83
N TRP A 31 -10.89 -7.81 3.79
CA TRP A 31 -9.44 -7.79 3.92
C TRP A 31 -8.94 -6.41 4.38
N VAL A 32 -9.42 -5.33 3.75
CA VAL A 32 -9.12 -3.94 4.14
C VAL A 32 -9.58 -3.70 5.58
N ALA A 33 -10.83 -4.03 5.91
CA ALA A 33 -11.35 -3.82 7.27
C ALA A 33 -10.51 -4.56 8.32
N SER A 34 -10.00 -5.74 8.00
CA SER A 34 -9.11 -6.50 8.88
C SER A 34 -7.74 -5.84 9.05
N LEU A 35 -7.15 -5.32 7.98
CA LEU A 35 -5.90 -4.55 8.02
C LEU A 35 -6.08 -3.26 8.84
N GLU A 36 -7.19 -2.54 8.64
CA GLU A 36 -7.50 -1.31 9.38
C GLU A 36 -7.69 -1.60 10.86
N LYS A 37 -8.47 -2.62 11.19
CA LYS A 37 -8.66 -3.07 12.56
C LYS A 37 -7.36 -3.51 13.18
N ALA A 38 -6.46 -4.14 12.41
CA ALA A 38 -5.11 -4.37 12.91
C ALA A 38 -4.47 -3.02 13.20
N LEU A 39 -4.15 -2.20 12.20
CA LEU A 39 -3.31 -1.00 12.35
C LEU A 39 -3.85 0.05 13.34
N VAL A 40 -5.15 0.33 13.34
CA VAL A 40 -5.75 1.52 13.97
C VAL A 40 -6.58 1.18 15.22
N ASP A 41 -6.52 -0.05 15.75
CA ASP A 41 -7.27 -0.42 16.97
C ASP A 41 -6.93 0.51 18.16
N PRO A 42 -7.92 1.13 18.83
CA PRO A 42 -7.70 1.96 20.01
C PRO A 42 -7.10 1.23 21.21
N ASN A 43 -7.11 -0.11 21.24
CA ASN A 43 -6.49 -0.90 22.32
C ASN A 43 -4.96 -1.06 22.19
N ASN A 44 -4.25 -0.05 21.67
CA ASN A 44 -2.84 -0.18 21.38
C ASN A 44 -1.95 -0.04 22.62
N ARG A 45 -1.60 -1.18 23.23
CA ARG A 45 -0.64 -1.29 24.35
C ARG A 45 0.79 -0.86 23.99
N LEU A 46 1.05 -0.52 22.73
CA LEU A 46 2.38 -0.19 22.22
C LEU A 46 2.78 1.28 22.42
N GLY A 47 1.88 2.16 22.87
CA GLY A 47 2.16 3.59 23.01
C GLY A 47 2.36 4.31 21.67
N VAL A 48 1.83 3.74 20.60
CA VAL A 48 1.90 4.26 19.22
C VAL A 48 0.50 4.43 18.68
N THR A 49 0.19 5.57 18.09
CA THR A 49 -1.08 5.82 17.40
C THR A 49 -0.82 5.73 15.90
N PHE A 50 -1.63 4.97 15.19
CA PHE A 50 -1.58 4.91 13.73
C PHE A 50 -2.78 5.65 13.15
N THR A 51 -2.53 6.48 12.15
CA THR A 51 -3.58 7.07 11.29
C THR A 51 -3.40 6.50 9.90
N LEU A 52 -4.48 5.97 9.30
CA LEU A 52 -4.45 5.42 7.95
C LEU A 52 -5.24 6.31 6.99
N ILE A 53 -4.58 6.72 5.90
CA ILE A 53 -5.19 7.45 4.79
C ILE A 53 -5.18 6.52 3.58
N LYS A 54 -6.35 6.15 3.07
CA LYS A 54 -6.52 5.23 1.94
C LYS A 54 -6.80 6.02 0.67
N THR A 55 -6.18 5.66 -0.45
CA THR A 55 -6.46 6.29 -1.74
C THR A 55 -6.17 5.37 -2.92
N GLY A 56 -6.98 5.46 -3.97
CA GLY A 56 -6.74 4.83 -5.25
C GLY A 56 -6.29 5.81 -6.34
N GLU A 57 -6.00 7.07 -5.98
CA GLU A 57 -5.61 8.12 -6.92
C GLU A 57 -4.10 8.10 -7.20
N ILE A 58 -3.60 7.00 -7.78
CA ILE A 58 -2.17 6.84 -8.03
C ILE A 58 -1.61 7.88 -8.99
N GLU A 59 -2.41 8.39 -9.94
CA GLU A 59 -1.99 9.48 -10.85
C GLU A 59 -1.72 10.81 -10.11
N ALA A 60 -2.35 11.01 -8.94
CA ALA A 60 -2.20 12.20 -8.11
C ALA A 60 -1.25 12.00 -6.93
N TRP A 61 -0.48 10.90 -6.91
CA TRP A 61 0.33 10.48 -5.76
C TRP A 61 1.17 11.62 -5.15
N LYS A 62 1.83 12.43 -5.99
CA LYS A 62 2.74 13.50 -5.53
C LYS A 62 1.99 14.56 -4.72
N LYS A 63 0.87 15.05 -5.26
CA LYS A 63 0.02 16.05 -4.59
C LYS A 63 -0.49 15.52 -3.25
N ILE A 64 -0.83 14.23 -3.19
CA ILE A 64 -1.34 13.59 -1.97
C ILE A 64 -0.23 13.46 -0.92
N VAL A 65 0.97 13.00 -1.31
CA VAL A 65 2.12 12.93 -0.39
C VAL A 65 2.48 14.31 0.16
N GLU A 66 2.49 15.35 -0.68
CA GLU A 66 2.77 16.74 -0.26
C GLU A 66 1.71 17.29 0.71
N LYS A 67 0.42 16.98 0.45
CA LYS A 67 -0.71 17.41 1.27
C LYS A 67 -0.74 16.69 2.62
N GLU A 68 -0.63 15.37 2.60
CA GLU A 68 -0.85 14.55 3.79
C GLU A 68 0.40 14.42 4.65
N GLN A 69 1.59 14.60 4.07
CA GLN A 69 2.90 14.45 4.73
C GLN A 69 2.98 13.15 5.55
N PRO A 70 2.83 11.98 4.90
CA PRO A 70 2.84 10.71 5.61
C PRO A 70 4.23 10.39 6.16
N ASP A 71 4.25 9.66 7.27
CA ASP A 71 5.49 9.11 7.82
C ASP A 71 5.98 7.89 7.03
N ILE A 72 5.04 7.17 6.42
CA ILE A 72 5.28 5.99 5.60
C ILE A 72 4.22 5.83 4.52
N VAL A 73 4.63 5.32 3.36
CA VAL A 73 3.74 4.91 2.29
C VAL A 73 3.64 3.39 2.24
N ILE A 74 2.43 2.88 2.03
CA ILE A 74 2.15 1.49 1.68
C ILE A 74 1.54 1.50 0.28
N MET A 75 1.99 0.63 -0.60
CA MET A 75 1.49 0.54 -1.97
C MET A 75 1.30 -0.92 -2.39
N ASP A 76 0.07 -1.28 -2.76
CA ASP A 76 -0.17 -2.54 -3.45
C ASP A 76 0.60 -2.53 -4.79
N TYR A 77 1.21 -3.66 -5.14
CA TYR A 77 2.04 -3.75 -6.32
C TYR A 77 1.23 -3.80 -7.62
N TYR A 78 0.01 -4.36 -7.63
CA TYR A 78 -0.75 -4.60 -8.84
C TYR A 78 -1.93 -3.65 -8.99
N TRP A 79 -1.87 -2.80 -10.02
CA TRP A 79 -2.93 -1.83 -10.36
C TRP A 79 -3.59 -2.19 -11.70
N PRO A 80 -4.38 -3.28 -11.77
CA PRO A 80 -4.87 -3.82 -13.03
C PRO A 80 -5.75 -2.86 -13.81
N GLU A 81 -6.64 -2.09 -13.16
CA GLU A 81 -7.58 -1.24 -13.90
C GLU A 81 -6.88 0.02 -14.42
N HIS A 82 -5.93 0.56 -13.64
CA HIS A 82 -5.07 1.65 -14.13
C HIS A 82 -4.17 1.18 -15.28
N ALA A 83 -3.66 -0.05 -15.23
CA ALA A 83 -2.89 -0.62 -16.34
C ALA A 83 -3.73 -0.86 -17.59
N LEU A 84 -4.98 -1.30 -17.44
CA LEU A 84 -5.92 -1.38 -18.55
C LEU A 84 -6.16 -0.01 -19.19
N LYS A 85 -6.40 1.03 -18.38
CA LYS A 85 -6.59 2.41 -18.86
C LYS A 85 -5.35 2.96 -19.58
N LYS A 86 -4.14 2.72 -19.06
CA LYS A 86 -2.89 3.29 -19.59
C LYS A 86 -2.30 2.51 -20.76
N TYR A 87 -2.33 1.17 -20.69
CA TYR A 87 -1.62 0.28 -21.62
C TYR A 87 -2.53 -0.65 -22.41
N GLY A 88 -3.82 -0.72 -22.08
CA GLY A 88 -4.73 -1.71 -22.67
C GLY A 88 -4.51 -3.15 -22.17
N ASP A 89 -3.72 -3.35 -21.11
CA ASP A 89 -3.38 -4.68 -20.58
C ASP A 89 -3.30 -4.67 -19.04
N ARG A 90 -4.22 -5.39 -18.39
CA ARG A 90 -4.27 -5.55 -16.93
C ARG A 90 -3.01 -6.21 -16.35
N LYS A 91 -2.29 -7.03 -17.12
CA LYS A 91 -1.08 -7.72 -16.65
C LYS A 91 0.08 -6.77 -16.40
N LYS A 92 0.01 -5.56 -16.96
CA LYS A 92 0.96 -4.47 -16.71
C LYS A 92 0.69 -3.71 -15.41
N GLY A 93 -0.16 -4.23 -14.51
CA GLY A 93 -0.44 -3.64 -13.20
C GLY A 93 0.80 -3.34 -12.38
N GLY A 94 1.82 -4.21 -12.44
CA GLY A 94 3.11 -3.98 -11.80
C GLY A 94 3.92 -2.81 -12.41
N GLU A 95 3.77 -2.53 -13.70
CA GLU A 95 4.49 -1.40 -14.34
C GLU A 95 4.02 -0.05 -13.76
N ILE A 96 2.73 0.06 -13.42
CA ILE A 96 2.16 1.27 -12.78
C ILE A 96 2.81 1.54 -11.42
N SER A 97 2.90 0.52 -10.56
CA SER A 97 3.48 0.68 -9.22
C SER A 97 4.99 0.95 -9.31
N LEU A 98 5.74 0.21 -10.13
CA LEU A 98 7.18 0.42 -10.28
C LEU A 98 7.53 1.82 -10.77
N GLU A 99 6.80 2.33 -11.78
CA GLU A 99 6.98 3.71 -12.27
C GLU A 99 6.71 4.72 -11.15
N THR A 100 5.61 4.54 -10.42
CA THR A 100 5.20 5.44 -9.34
C THR A 100 6.21 5.42 -8.18
N LEU A 101 6.63 4.24 -7.74
CA LEU A 101 7.62 4.05 -6.67
C LEU A 101 8.95 4.71 -7.03
N SER A 102 9.42 4.53 -8.26
CA SER A 102 10.65 5.16 -8.75
C SER A 102 10.57 6.68 -8.70
N GLN A 103 9.45 7.25 -9.15
CA GLN A 103 9.22 8.70 -9.10
C GLN A 103 9.09 9.21 -7.65
N MET A 104 8.40 8.47 -6.79
CA MET A 104 8.23 8.81 -5.38
C MET A 104 9.55 8.78 -4.62
N ARG A 105 10.40 7.77 -4.83
CA ARG A 105 11.76 7.74 -4.24
C ARG A 105 12.60 8.93 -4.68
N LYS A 106 12.53 9.33 -5.95
CA LYS A 106 13.26 10.51 -6.45
C LYS A 106 12.77 11.81 -5.82
N ALA A 107 11.45 11.97 -5.65
CA ALA A 107 10.86 13.18 -5.08
C ALA A 107 10.98 13.24 -3.55
N PHE A 108 10.94 12.08 -2.88
CA PHE A 108 10.96 11.93 -1.42
C PHE A 108 12.01 10.89 -0.99
N PRO A 109 13.33 11.20 -1.07
CA PRO A 109 14.41 10.22 -0.89
C PRO A 109 14.42 9.50 0.45
N ASN A 110 13.87 10.10 1.50
CA ASN A 110 13.86 9.55 2.86
C ASN A 110 12.49 9.00 3.30
N LEU A 111 11.47 9.07 2.45
CA LEU A 111 10.14 8.55 2.77
C LEU A 111 10.18 7.01 2.69
N PRO A 112 9.92 6.27 3.78
CA PRO A 112 9.88 4.82 3.71
C PRO A 112 8.67 4.39 2.89
N MET A 113 8.86 3.37 2.07
CA MET A 113 7.82 2.82 1.21
C MET A 113 7.78 1.31 1.41
N ILE A 114 6.61 0.79 1.76
CA ILE A 114 6.32 -0.65 1.78
C ILE A 114 5.57 -0.95 0.50
N SER A 115 5.99 -1.98 -0.23
CA SER A 115 5.19 -2.54 -1.32
C SER A 115 4.92 -4.01 -1.05
N TYR A 116 3.72 -4.48 -1.43
CA TYR A 116 3.38 -5.88 -1.29
C TYR A 116 2.52 -6.41 -2.43
N THR A 117 2.49 -7.73 -2.55
CA THR A 117 1.62 -8.46 -3.48
C THR A 117 1.39 -9.88 -3.00
N ILE A 118 0.39 -10.56 -3.55
CA ILE A 118 0.13 -11.98 -3.25
C ILE A 118 1.11 -12.85 -4.04
N LYS A 119 1.76 -13.82 -3.38
CA LYS A 119 2.66 -14.81 -4.00
C LYS A 119 3.71 -14.19 -4.95
N PRO A 120 4.52 -13.22 -4.48
CA PRO A 120 5.59 -12.65 -5.30
C PRO A 120 6.63 -13.71 -5.68
N ASP A 121 7.24 -13.53 -6.85
CA ASP A 121 8.50 -14.17 -7.18
C ASP A 121 9.69 -13.26 -6.83
N GLN A 122 10.90 -13.82 -6.93
CA GLN A 122 12.15 -13.09 -6.67
C GLN A 122 12.30 -11.87 -7.59
N GLN A 123 11.93 -12.00 -8.86
CA GLN A 123 12.09 -10.93 -9.84
C GLN A 123 11.20 -9.71 -9.49
N THR A 124 9.97 -9.96 -9.06
CA THR A 124 9.02 -8.95 -8.60
C THR A 124 9.59 -8.20 -7.39
N MET A 125 10.10 -8.93 -6.40
CA MET A 125 10.71 -8.36 -5.21
C MET A 125 11.94 -7.50 -5.55
N GLU A 126 12.86 -8.01 -6.36
CA GLU A 126 14.06 -7.27 -6.78
C GLU A 126 13.70 -6.01 -7.58
N ALA A 127 12.72 -6.09 -8.48
CA ALA A 127 12.25 -4.94 -9.23
C ALA A 127 11.68 -3.85 -8.30
N ALA A 128 10.94 -4.23 -7.25
CA ALA A 128 10.41 -3.30 -6.27
C ALA A 128 11.54 -2.57 -5.51
N TYR A 129 12.54 -3.30 -5.02
CA TYR A 129 13.71 -2.71 -4.34
C TYR A 129 14.50 -1.78 -5.26
N ASN A 130 14.74 -2.19 -6.51
CA ASN A 130 15.43 -1.38 -7.51
C ASN A 130 14.70 -0.07 -7.84
N ASN A 131 13.37 -0.02 -7.62
CA ASN A 131 12.55 1.18 -7.78
C ASN A 131 12.33 1.94 -6.46
N GLY A 132 13.11 1.63 -5.43
CA GLY A 132 13.21 2.44 -4.23
C GLY A 132 12.27 2.04 -3.10
N VAL A 133 11.65 0.86 -3.15
CA VAL A 133 10.93 0.30 -2.00
C VAL A 133 11.88 0.09 -0.82
N THR A 134 11.44 0.44 0.39
CA THR A 134 12.22 0.23 1.62
C THR A 134 12.04 -1.18 2.15
N LEU A 135 10.82 -1.70 2.09
CA LEU A 135 10.47 -3.06 2.51
C LEU A 135 9.47 -3.66 1.54
N PHE A 136 9.79 -4.84 1.00
CA PHE A 136 8.86 -5.61 0.20
C PHE A 136 8.28 -6.77 1.01
N MET A 137 6.97 -7.01 0.91
CA MET A 137 6.28 -8.04 1.68
C MET A 137 5.33 -8.86 0.82
N GLU A 138 5.10 -10.12 1.20
CA GLU A 138 3.97 -10.88 0.67
C GLU A 138 2.67 -10.48 1.38
N LYS A 139 1.63 -10.20 0.59
CA LYS A 139 0.26 -9.90 1.06
C LYS A 139 -0.38 -11.21 1.53
N VAL A 140 -0.76 -11.25 2.80
CA VAL A 140 -1.46 -12.41 3.37
C VAL A 140 -2.91 -12.39 2.90
N ALA A 141 -3.32 -13.40 2.14
CA ALA A 141 -4.68 -13.53 1.60
C ALA A 141 -5.71 -14.00 2.64
N MET A 142 -5.74 -13.35 3.82
CA MET A 142 -6.68 -13.63 4.91
C MET A 142 -7.23 -12.35 5.50
N ALA A 143 -8.56 -12.29 5.67
CA ALA A 143 -9.26 -11.20 6.35
C ALA A 143 -9.35 -11.46 7.86
N VAL A 144 -8.18 -11.53 8.51
CA VAL A 144 -8.04 -11.75 9.96
C VAL A 144 -7.05 -10.73 10.51
N PRO A 145 -7.43 -9.81 11.42
CA PRO A 145 -6.55 -8.73 11.88
C PRO A 145 -5.20 -9.19 12.43
N GLU A 146 -5.17 -10.34 13.09
CA GLU A 146 -3.99 -10.89 13.77
C GLU A 146 -2.83 -11.14 12.82
N VAL A 147 -3.13 -11.54 11.57
CA VAL A 147 -2.11 -11.83 10.56
C VAL A 147 -1.43 -10.56 10.04
N HIS A 148 -2.09 -9.42 10.21
CA HIS A 148 -1.61 -8.10 9.80
C HIS A 148 -0.84 -7.37 10.92
N ASN A 149 -0.89 -7.86 12.17
CA ASN A 149 -0.22 -7.20 13.29
C ASN A 149 1.30 -7.07 13.11
N THR A 150 1.94 -8.01 12.40
CA THR A 150 3.38 -7.95 12.08
C THR A 150 3.75 -6.62 11.39
N LEU A 151 2.87 -6.10 10.53
CA LEU A 151 3.07 -4.84 9.83
C LEU A 151 3.26 -3.67 10.81
N LYS A 152 2.56 -3.63 11.95
CA LYS A 152 2.74 -2.59 12.97
C LYS A 152 4.18 -2.54 13.47
N TYR A 153 4.73 -3.70 13.82
CA TYR A 153 6.07 -3.78 14.39
C TYR A 153 7.14 -3.42 13.37
N LEU A 154 6.94 -3.78 12.10
CA LEU A 154 7.81 -3.38 11.00
C LEU A 154 7.77 -1.86 10.79
N ILE A 155 6.58 -1.25 10.82
CA ILE A 155 6.43 0.21 10.74
C ILE A 155 7.10 0.89 11.94
N ILE A 156 6.87 0.42 13.17
CA ILE A 156 7.50 0.96 14.38
C ILE A 156 9.03 0.88 14.28
N TYR A 157 9.56 -0.25 13.81
CA TYR A 157 10.99 -0.42 13.61
C TYR A 157 11.53 0.61 12.60
N MET A 158 10.91 0.74 11.43
CA MET A 158 11.31 1.74 10.44
C MET A 158 11.22 3.18 10.95
N MET A 159 10.22 3.51 11.76
CA MET A 159 10.11 4.85 12.36
C MET A 159 11.17 5.15 13.41
N ARG A 160 11.68 4.12 14.10
CA ARG A 160 12.77 4.26 15.08
C ARG A 160 14.17 4.27 14.45
N SER A 161 14.30 3.74 13.24
CA SER A 161 15.57 3.68 12.49
C SER A 161 15.79 4.88 11.55
N LYS A 162 14.85 5.83 11.49
CA LYS A 162 15.05 7.15 10.89
C LYS A 162 15.90 8.03 11.78
#